data_AF-A0A5N9CWH7-F1
#
_entry.id   AF-A0A5N9CWH7-F1
#
_cell.length_a   1.000
_cell.length_b   1.000
_cell.length_c   1.000
_cell.angle_alpha   90.00
_cell.angle_beta   90.00
_cell.angle_gamma   90.00
#
_symmetry.space_group_name_H-M   'P 1'
#
loop_
_entity.id
_entity.type
_entity.pdbx_description
1 polymer ?
#
loop_
_entity_poly.entity_id
_entity_poly.type
_entity_poly.pdbx_seq_one_letter_code
_entity_poly.pdbx_strand_id
1 'polypeptide(L)' 'MWFETNVDNYGEVWVNGQIDRSTGVIVGINAPQRIELSPGATPGSKYVIACLVANGPLAEPRGGIFMRLATLAFETTD' A
#
# COMPACT_ATOMS: atom_id res chain seq x y z
N MET A 1 12.25 6.82 -1.55
CA MET A 1 11.58 6.40 -0.30
C MET A 1 10.29 5.71 -0.67
N TRP A 2 10.08 4.53 -0.11
CA TRP A 2 9.02 3.62 -0.51
C TRP A 2 8.12 3.27 0.68
N PHE A 3 6.87 2.96 0.37
CA PHE A 3 5.96 2.27 1.28
C PHE A 3 5.78 0.83 0.81
N GLU A 4 6.00 -0.10 1.72
CA GLU A 4 5.80 -1.52 1.49
C GLU A 4 4.65 -2.04 2.35
N THR A 5 3.79 -2.84 1.73
CA THR A 5 2.67 -3.51 2.42
C THR A 5 2.44 -4.91 1.84
N ASN A 6 1.66 -5.70 2.56
CA ASN A 6 1.15 -6.98 2.10
C ASN A 6 -0.25 -7.17 2.68
N VAL A 7 -1.24 -7.26 1.81
CA VAL A 7 -2.64 -7.37 2.20
C VAL A 7 -3.33 -8.54 1.50
N ASP A 8 -4.37 -9.05 2.13
CA ASP A 8 -5.18 -10.14 1.57
C ASP A 8 -5.96 -9.67 0.33
N ASN A 9 -6.28 -10.63 -0.55
CA ASN A 9 -7.18 -10.55 -1.73
C ASN A 9 -7.24 -9.25 -2.55
N TYR A 10 -7.81 -8.16 -2.02
CA TYR A 10 -7.88 -6.86 -2.67
C TYR A 10 -7.17 -5.80 -1.83
N GLY A 11 -6.29 -5.03 -2.47
CA GLY A 11 -5.56 -3.94 -1.84
C GLY A 11 -5.44 -2.73 -2.76
N GLU A 12 -5.73 -1.56 -2.21
CA GLU A 12 -5.39 -0.25 -2.79
C GLU A 12 -4.54 0.54 -1.83
N VAL A 13 -3.57 1.28 -2.36
CA VAL A 13 -2.77 2.24 -1.60
C VAL A 13 -2.89 3.63 -2.22
N TRP A 14 -3.29 4.58 -1.38
CA TRP A 14 -3.44 5.98 -1.72
C TRP A 14 -2.39 6.80 -0.98
N VAL A 15 -1.71 7.70 -1.70
CA VAL A 15 -0.71 8.62 -1.16
C VAL A 15 -1.22 10.04 -1.36
N ASN A 16 -1.40 10.78 -0.27
CA ASN A 16 -1.93 12.14 -0.26
C ASN A 16 -3.27 12.29 -1.03
N GLY A 17 -4.13 11.28 -0.90
CA GLY A 17 -5.44 11.23 -1.57
C GLY A 17 -5.39 10.90 -3.06
N GLN A 18 -4.23 10.54 -3.61
CA GLN A 18 -4.06 10.09 -5.00
C GLN A 18 -3.68 8.63 -5.05
N ILE A 19 -4.09 7.94 -6.11
CA ILE A 19 -3.74 6.54 -6.37
C ILE A 19 -2.94 6.45 -7.66
N ASP A 20 -1.79 5.80 -7.59
CA ASP A 20 -1.11 5.34 -8.78
C ASP A 20 -1.83 4.07 -9.27
N ARG A 21 -2.46 4.15 -10.43
CA ARG A 21 -3.20 3.00 -11.00
C ARG A 21 -2.28 1.90 -11.54
N SER A 22 -0.97 2.16 -11.66
CA SER A 22 0.01 1.19 -12.13
C SER A 22 0.59 0.35 -10.98
N THR A 23 0.79 0.95 -9.80
CA THR A 23 1.42 0.28 -8.64
C THR A 23 0.51 0.19 -7.41
N GLY A 24 -0.44 1.12 -7.25
CA GLY A 24 -1.30 1.27 -6.08
C GLY A 24 -2.65 0.56 -6.15
N VAL A 25 -2.92 -0.20 -7.21
CA VAL A 25 -4.20 -0.90 -7.44
C VAL A 25 -3.95 -2.40 -7.68
N ILE A 26 -4.75 -3.26 -7.05
CA ILE A 26 -4.84 -4.71 -7.35
C ILE A 26 -3.51 -5.44 -7.18
N VAL A 27 -2.95 -5.40 -5.97
CA VAL A 27 -1.85 -6.33 -5.62
C VAL A 27 -2.18 -7.13 -4.35
N GLY A 28 -3.47 -7.28 -4.05
CA GLY A 28 -3.92 -8.29 -3.10
C GLY A 28 -3.86 -9.69 -3.73
N ILE A 29 -4.13 -10.72 -2.93
CA ILE A 29 -3.71 -12.14 -3.06
C ILE A 29 -2.42 -12.43 -2.27
N ASN A 30 -2.19 -11.70 -1.17
CA ASN A 30 -1.02 -11.89 -0.29
C ASN A 30 0.32 -11.62 -0.99
N ALA A 31 0.32 -10.86 -2.08
CA ALA A 31 1.54 -10.43 -2.74
C ALA A 31 2.13 -9.17 -2.06
N PRO A 32 3.46 -9.01 -2.05
CA PRO A 32 4.08 -7.74 -1.66
C PRO A 32 3.64 -6.58 -2.56
N GLN A 33 3.34 -5.44 -1.95
CA GLN A 33 3.05 -4.17 -2.58
C GLN A 33 4.14 -3.18 -2.24
N ARG A 34 4.60 -2.43 -3.24
CA ARG A 34 5.64 -1.42 -3.08
C ARG A 34 5.28 -0.17 -3.87
N ILE A 35 5.14 0.94 -3.17
CA ILE A 35 4.69 2.23 -3.71
C ILE A 35 5.77 3.28 -3.47
N GLU A 36 6.16 4.00 -4.52
CA GLU A 36 7.07 5.13 -4.35
C GLU A 36 6.34 6.28 -3.68
N LEU A 37 6.83 6.73 -2.53
CA LEU A 37 6.29 7.91 -1.85
C LEU A 37 6.97 9.19 -2.32
N SER A 38 8.28 9.12 -2.55
CA SER A 38 9.08 10.23 -3.03
C SER A 38 10.43 9.74 -3.56
N PRO A 39 10.88 10.24 -4.73
CA PRO A 39 12.21 9.95 -5.27
C PRO A 39 13.34 10.66 -4.49
N GLY A 40 13.00 11.65 -3.65
CA GLY A 40 13.96 12.44 -2.88
C GLY A 40 13.36 12.88 -1.56
N ALA A 41 13.33 11.98 -0.58
CA ALA A 41 12.74 12.26 0.73
C ALA A 41 13.47 13.41 1.44
N THR A 42 12.73 14.45 1.82
CA THR A 42 13.24 15.59 2.56
C THR A 42 12.79 15.55 4.03
N PRO A 43 13.67 15.88 4.99
CA PRO A 43 13.29 15.97 6.40
C PRO A 43 12.10 16.92 6.62
N GLY A 44 11.15 16.50 7.45
CA GLY A 44 9.95 17.28 7.77
C GLY A 44 8.78 17.14 6.80
N SER A 45 8.99 16.48 5.64
CA SER A 45 7.88 16.13 4.74
C SER A 45 6.86 15.22 5.43
N LYS A 46 5.57 15.46 5.16
CA LYS A 46 4.44 14.67 5.68
C LYS A 46 3.71 14.00 4.53
N TYR A 47 3.39 12.72 4.72
CA TYR A 47 2.61 11.92 3.77
C TYR A 47 1.42 11.30 4.50
N VAL A 48 0.26 11.30 3.85
CA VAL A 48 -0.91 10.54 4.28
C VAL A 48 -1.00 9.30 3.41
N ILE A 49 -0.87 8.13 4.02
CA ILE A 49 -0.99 6.84 3.34
C ILE A 49 -2.28 6.19 3.81
N ALA A 50 -3.20 5.92 2.87
CA ALA A 50 -4.45 5.23 3.15
C ALA A 50 -4.48 3.90 2.41
N CYS A 51 -4.81 2.82 3.11
CA CYS A 51 -4.92 1.47 2.54
C CYS A 51 -6.38 1.02 2.60
N LEU A 52 -6.96 0.66 1.44
CA LEU A 52 -8.24 -0.04 1.39
C LEU A 52 -7.96 -1.53 1.18
N VAL A 53 -8.49 -2.37 2.07
CA VAL A 53 -8.31 -3.82 2.03
C VAL A 53 -9.68 -4.49 2.07
N ALA A 54 -9.89 -5.48 1.21
CA ALA A 54 -11.15 -6.22 1.18
C ALA A 54 -10.94 -7.70 0.86
N ASN A 55 -11.68 -8.55 1.57
CA ASN A 55 -11.84 -9.97 1.24
C ASN A 55 -13.23 -10.20 0.64
N GLY A 56 -13.27 -11.09 -0.36
CA GLY A 56 -14.51 -11.55 -0.95
C GLY A 56 -15.12 -12.74 -0.17
N PRO A 57 -16.41 -13.03 -0.37
CA PRO A 57 -17.37 -12.25 -1.15
C PRO A 57 -17.90 -11.02 -0.40
N LEU A 58 -18.09 -9.89 -1.09
CA LEU A 58 -18.49 -8.61 -0.46
C LEU A 58 -19.94 -8.61 0.08
N ALA A 59 -20.84 -9.33 -0.59
CA ALA A 59 -22.26 -9.41 -0.19
C ALA A 59 -22.50 -10.39 0.97
N GLU A 60 -21.51 -11.23 1.28
CA GLU A 60 -21.54 -12.17 2.39
C GLU A 60 -20.14 -12.25 3.02
N PRO A 61 -19.67 -11.18 3.71
CA PRO A 61 -18.32 -11.14 4.24
C PRO A 61 -18.07 -12.28 5.22
N ARG A 62 -16.95 -12.98 5.03
CA ARG A 62 -16.48 -14.04 5.92
C ARG A 62 -14.98 -13.89 6.19
N GLY A 63 -14.55 -14.38 7.35
CA GLY A 63 -13.15 -14.34 7.77
C GLY A 63 -12.67 -12.94 8.20
N GLY A 64 -11.39 -12.85 8.52
CA GLY A 64 -10.72 -11.58 8.79
C GLY A 64 -10.07 -11.02 7.52
N ILE A 65 -9.68 -9.74 7.57
CA ILE A 65 -8.77 -9.10 6.62
C ILE A 65 -7.46 -8.80 7.34
N PHE A 66 -6.33 -9.08 6.69
CA PHE A 66 -5.03 -8.82 7.28
C PHE A 66 -4.17 -7.90 6.41
N MET A 67 -3.46 -7.01 7.10
CA MET A 67 -2.29 -6.29 6.60
C MET A 67 -1.10 -6.83 7.39
N ARG A 68 -0.22 -7.59 6.73
CA ARG A 68 0.89 -8.28 7.42
C ARG A 68 2.03 -7.34 7.79
N LEU A 69 2.24 -6.31 6.99
CA LEU A 69 3.28 -5.30 7.21
C LEU A 69 2.84 -3.96 6.65
N ALA A 70 3.39 -2.90 7.21
CA ALA A 70 3.24 -1.51 6.78
C ALA A 70 4.55 -0.79 7.09
N THR A 71 5.48 -0.78 6.14
CA THR A 71 6.87 -0.41 6.38
C THR A 71 7.31 0.70 5.44
N LEU A 72 8.08 1.66 5.94
CA LEU A 72 8.81 2.62 5.12
C LEU A 72 10.21 2.08 4.81
N ALA A 73 10.58 2.07 3.53
CA ALA A 73 11.92 1.71 3.09
C ALA A 73 12.66 2.93 2.51
N PHE A 74 13.91 3.09 2.91
CA PHE A 74 14.81 4.13 2.43
C PHE A 74 15.93 3.47 1.64
N GLU A 75 16.10 3.90 0.39
CA GLU A 75 17.12 3.38 -0.52
C GLU A 75 17.94 4.56 -1.04
N THR A 76 19.24 4.35 -1.18
CA THR A 76 20.14 5.23 -1.92
C THR A 76 20.22 4.76 -3.36
N THR A 77 19.98 5.66 -4.30
CA THR A 77 20.36 5.46 -5.70
C THR A 77 21.79 5.96 -5.89
N ASP A 78 22.63 5.12 -6.49
CA ASP A 78 24.01 5.45 -6.87
C ASP A 78 24.09 6.61 -7.88
#